data_AF-A0A2K4DU31-F1
#
_entry.id   AF-A0A2K4DU31-F1
#
_cell.length_a   1.000
_cell.length_b   1.000
_cell.length_c   1.000
_cell.angle_alpha   90.00
_cell.angle_beta   90.00
_cell.angle_gamma   90.00
#
_symmetry.space_group_name_H-M   'P 1'
#
loop_
_entity.id
_entity.type
_entity.pdbx_description
1 polymer ?
#
loop_
_entity_poly.entity_id
_entity_poly.type
_entity_poly.pdbx_seq_one_letter_code
_entity_poly.pdbx_strand_id
1 'polypeptide(L)'
;MNRNDLFEKVIQLESNVKQLNEDMSELKSLAIQLIEENVTLQVENDNLKTLMAKSEQDVEVAKVSNDVNDDKKKTEDTNETKRSIKNVKKPLPSKDNLAVLYSEGFHICNGELFGKHRYGEDCLLCMNVLNS
;
A
#
# COMPACT_ATOMS: atom_id res chain seq x y z
N MET A 1 57.20 28.35 14.04
CA MET A 1 56.21 27.60 14.83
C MET A 1 56.91 26.97 15.99
N ASN A 2 56.44 27.22 17.21
CA ASN A 2 57.01 26.60 18.39
C ASN A 2 56.54 25.14 18.49
N ARG A 3 57.28 24.29 19.21
CA ARG A 3 56.92 22.85 19.33
C ARG A 3 55.51 22.68 19.88
N ASN A 4 55.13 23.53 20.83
CA ASN A 4 53.82 23.50 21.48
C ASN A 4 52.68 23.89 20.50
N ASP A 5 52.89 24.90 19.64
CA ASP A 5 51.89 25.29 18.63
C ASP A 5 51.59 24.16 17.63
N LEU A 6 52.61 23.37 17.29
CA LEU A 6 52.45 22.22 16.40
C LEU A 6 51.60 21.12 17.08
N PHE A 7 51.86 20.84 18.36
CA PHE A 7 51.08 19.87 19.13
C PHE A 7 49.62 20.30 19.27
N GLU A 8 49.37 21.57 19.55
CA GLU A 8 48.00 22.11 19.67
C GLU A 8 47.24 22.00 18.35
N LYS A 9 47.89 22.31 17.22
CA LYS A 9 47.29 22.11 15.88
C LYS A 9 47.00 20.65 15.57
N VAL A 10 47.86 19.72 15.99
CA VAL A 10 47.64 18.28 15.79
C VAL A 10 46.44 17.80 16.61
N ILE A 11 46.31 18.23 17.87
CA ILE A 11 45.16 17.91 18.72
C ILE A 11 43.86 18.47 18.11
N GLN A 12 43.90 19.70 17.59
CA GLN A 12 42.76 20.29 16.92
C GLN A 12 42.36 19.54 15.65
N LEU A 13 43.33 19.14 14.83
CA LEU A 13 43.11 18.29 13.66
C LEU A 13 42.50 16.94 14.04
N GLU A 14 43.00 16.31 15.11
CA GLU A 14 42.44 15.06 15.62
C GLU A 14 40.97 15.22 16.04
N SER A 15 40.64 16.31 16.74
CA SER A 15 39.26 16.61 17.12
C SER A 15 38.36 16.84 15.90
N ASN A 16 38.85 17.56 14.89
CA ASN A 16 38.10 17.80 13.67
C ASN A 16 37.84 16.51 12.89
N VAL A 17 38.81 15.58 12.86
CA VAL A 17 38.64 14.26 12.23
C VAL A 17 37.59 13.43 12.98
N LYS A 18 37.56 13.50 14.32
CA LYS A 18 36.52 12.84 15.12
C LYS A 18 35.14 13.38 14.79
N GLN A 19 34.98 14.70 14.82
CA GLN A 19 33.71 15.35 14.47
C GLN A 19 33.26 14.99 13.05
N LEU A 20 34.17 15.04 12.07
CA LEU A 20 33.85 14.69 10.69
C LEU A 20 33.36 13.23 10.57
N ASN A 21 33.88 12.32 11.38
CA ASN A 21 33.48 10.91 11.37
C ASN A 21 32.10 10.72 12.01
N GLU A 22 31.80 11.49 13.07
CA GLU A 22 30.47 11.55 13.68
C GLU A 22 29.43 12.09 12.68
N ASP A 23 29.72 13.24 12.05
CA ASP A 23 28.86 13.85 11.03
C ASP A 23 28.63 12.89 9.84
N MET A 24 29.66 12.14 9.44
CA MET A 24 29.54 11.14 8.37
C MET A 24 28.63 9.96 8.78
N SER A 25 28.69 9.55 10.05
CA SER A 25 27.82 8.50 10.58
C SER A 25 26.35 8.97 10.60
N GLU A 26 26.11 10.22 11.01
CA GLU A 26 24.77 10.81 10.96
C GLU A 26 24.25 10.92 9.53
N LEU A 27 25.06 11.42 8.61
CA LEU A 27 24.70 11.52 7.20
C LEU A 27 24.37 10.16 6.59
N LYS A 28 25.10 9.10 6.96
CA LYS A 28 24.79 7.73 6.55
C LYS A 28 23.41 7.29 7.05
N SER A 29 23.08 7.58 8.30
CA SER A 29 21.75 7.27 8.86
C SER A 29 20.63 7.97 8.11
N LEU A 30 20.80 9.26 7.82
CA LEU A 30 19.86 10.07 7.03
C LEU A 30 19.71 9.51 5.60
N ALA A 31 20.82 9.13 4.96
CA ALA A 31 20.80 8.54 3.63
C ALA A 31 20.03 7.21 3.60
N ILE A 32 20.19 6.35 4.62
CA ILE A 32 19.44 5.10 4.74
C ILE A 32 17.93 5.40 4.83
N GLN A 33 17.52 6.31 5.72
CA GLN A 33 16.11 6.67 5.88
C GLN A 33 15.49 7.20 4.58
N LEU A 34 16.21 8.06 3.86
CA LEU A 34 15.75 8.58 2.56
C LEU A 34 15.63 7.49 1.50
N ILE A 35 16.55 6.51 1.50
CA ILE A 35 16.47 5.38 0.57
C ILE A 35 15.27 4.49 0.90
N GLU A 36 15.04 4.19 2.17
CA GLU A 36 13.89 3.40 2.62
C GLU A 36 12.55 4.06 2.27
N GLU A 37 12.44 5.37 2.48
CA GLU A 37 11.27 6.15 2.07
C GLU A 37 11.08 6.11 0.54
N ASN A 38 12.16 6.30 -0.23
CA ASN A 38 12.08 6.27 -1.69
C ASN A 38 11.64 4.90 -2.22
N VAL A 39 12.17 3.82 -1.66
CA VAL A 39 11.77 2.45 -2.03
C VAL A 39 10.29 2.23 -1.71
N THR A 40 9.83 2.67 -0.53
CA THR A 40 8.43 2.57 -0.14
C THR A 40 7.52 3.31 -1.13
N LEU A 41 7.87 4.54 -1.47
CA LEU A 41 7.13 5.36 -2.44
C LEU A 41 7.14 4.75 -3.85
N GLN A 42 8.26 4.15 -4.28
CA GLN A 42 8.34 3.46 -5.58
C GLN A 42 7.36 2.28 -5.63
N VAL A 43 7.33 1.46 -4.58
CA VAL A 43 6.40 0.32 -4.48
C VAL A 43 4.96 0.79 -4.52
N GLU A 44 4.61 1.85 -3.79
CA GLU A 44 3.27 2.42 -3.81
C GLU A 44 2.89 2.93 -5.22
N ASN A 45 3.81 3.63 -5.88
CA ASN A 45 3.60 4.15 -7.23
C ASN A 45 3.34 3.02 -8.24
N ASP A 46 4.11 1.93 -8.15
CA ASP A 46 3.95 0.79 -9.05
C ASP A 46 2.65 0.02 -8.78
N ASN A 47 2.23 -0.09 -7.52
CA ASN A 47 0.91 -0.62 -7.18
C ASN A 47 -0.22 0.24 -7.75
N LEU A 48 -0.13 1.57 -7.60
CA LEU A 48 -1.11 2.50 -8.17
C LEU A 48 -1.20 2.38 -9.70
N LYS A 49 -0.07 2.32 -10.41
CA LYS A 49 -0.04 2.08 -11.86
C LYS A 49 -0.71 0.76 -12.23
N THR A 50 -0.47 -0.29 -11.46
CA THR A 50 -1.07 -1.62 -11.69
C THR A 50 -2.60 -1.56 -11.51
N LEU A 51 -3.08 -0.87 -10.48
CA LEU A 51 -4.51 -0.66 -10.25
C LEU A 51 -5.15 0.16 -11.38
N MET A 52 -4.47 1.21 -11.84
CA MET A 52 -4.95 2.04 -12.96
C MET A 52 -5.03 1.21 -14.25
N ALA A 53 -3.98 0.46 -14.60
CA ALA A 53 -3.98 -0.43 -15.77
C ALA A 53 -5.08 -1.49 -15.70
N LYS A 54 -5.34 -2.05 -14.51
CA LYS A 54 -6.42 -3.02 -14.30
C LYS A 54 -7.80 -2.38 -14.44
N SER A 55 -7.98 -1.16 -13.92
CA SER A 55 -9.22 -0.40 -14.08
C SER A 55 -9.49 0.01 -15.54
N GLU A 56 -8.46 0.21 -16.36
CA GLU A 56 -8.60 0.48 -17.79
C GLU A 56 -9.00 -0.79 -18.58
N GLN A 57 -8.49 -1.96 -18.21
CA GLN A 57 -8.90 -3.24 -18.79
C GLN A 57 -10.38 -3.58 -18.49
N ASP A 58 -10.89 -3.23 -17.31
CA ASP A 58 -12.30 -3.43 -16.97
C ASP A 58 -13.26 -2.54 -17.78
N VAL A 59 -12.76 -1.49 -18.44
CA VAL A 59 -13.54 -0.58 -19.31
C VAL A 59 -13.60 -1.06 -20.76
N GLU A 60 -12.62 -1.84 -21.25
CA GLU A 60 -12.63 -2.38 -22.62
C GLU A 60 -13.53 -3.62 -22.77
N VAL A 61 -13.70 -4.44 -21.73
CA VAL A 61 -14.59 -5.62 -21.76
C VAL A 61 -16.07 -5.23 -21.89
N ALA A 62 -16.45 -4.00 -21.53
CA ALA A 62 -17.82 -3.49 -21.64
C ALA A 62 -18.24 -3.01 -23.04
N LYS A 63 -17.32 -2.92 -24.02
CA LYS A 63 -17.62 -2.34 -25.36
C LYS A 63 -17.92 -3.34 -26.47
N VAL A 64 -17.81 -4.65 -26.24
CA VAL A 64 -17.96 -5.67 -27.31
C VAL A 64 -19.40 -6.22 -27.47
N SER A 65 -20.34 -5.87 -26.58
CA SER A 65 -21.68 -6.50 -26.58
C SER A 65 -22.80 -5.70 -27.27
N ASN A 66 -22.49 -4.59 -27.96
CA ASN A 66 -23.50 -3.78 -28.64
C ASN A 66 -23.33 -3.83 -30.16
N ASP A 67 -23.64 -4.97 -30.78
CA ASP A 67 -24.08 -4.95 -32.18
C ASP A 67 -24.96 -6.16 -32.51
N VAL A 68 -26.04 -5.88 -33.27
CA VAL A 68 -26.90 -6.80 -34.04
C VAL A 68 -28.21 -7.36 -33.39
N ASN A 69 -29.28 -6.60 -33.67
CA ASN A 69 -30.62 -6.98 -34.18
C ASN A 69 -31.81 -7.34 -33.26
N ASP A 70 -32.70 -6.36 -33.21
CA ASP A 70 -34.16 -6.41 -33.44
C ASP A 70 -34.65 -7.61 -34.27
N ASP A 71 -35.56 -8.44 -33.72
CA ASP A 71 -36.87 -8.74 -34.35
C ASP A 71 -37.79 -9.64 -33.47
N LYS A 72 -39.02 -9.13 -33.32
CA LYS A 72 -40.31 -9.72 -32.89
C LYS A 72 -40.50 -11.26 -32.92
N LYS A 73 -41.09 -11.83 -31.84
CA LYS A 73 -42.53 -12.25 -31.71
C LYS A 73 -42.80 -13.51 -30.82
N LYS A 74 -43.53 -13.25 -29.70
CA LYS A 74 -44.60 -14.02 -28.99
C LYS A 74 -44.45 -15.52 -28.61
N THR A 75 -44.61 -15.81 -27.30
CA THR A 75 -45.75 -16.45 -26.56
C THR A 75 -45.19 -17.11 -25.28
N GLU A 76 -45.43 -16.59 -24.07
CA GLU A 76 -46.51 -16.99 -23.11
C GLU A 76 -46.58 -18.52 -22.92
N ASP A 77 -46.47 -19.15 -21.74
CA ASP A 77 -46.64 -18.72 -20.35
C ASP A 77 -46.19 -19.91 -19.44
N THR A 78 -45.42 -19.68 -18.38
CA THR A 78 -45.66 -20.28 -17.04
C THR A 78 -44.79 -19.56 -16.01
N ASN A 79 -45.51 -18.98 -15.05
CA ASN A 79 -45.06 -18.05 -14.03
C ASN A 79 -44.40 -18.75 -12.85
N GLU A 80 -43.18 -18.35 -12.47
CA GLU A 80 -42.85 -17.94 -11.09
C GLU A 80 -41.86 -16.76 -11.10
N THR A 81 -42.47 -15.63 -11.37
CA THR A 81 -42.26 -14.26 -10.90
C THR A 81 -41.22 -14.04 -9.78
N LYS A 82 -40.31 -13.08 -10.05
CA LYS A 82 -39.32 -12.42 -9.17
C LYS A 82 -37.96 -13.10 -9.01
N ARG A 83 -37.29 -13.29 -10.16
CA ARG A 83 -35.86 -12.97 -10.25
C ARG A 83 -35.70 -11.47 -9.99
N SER A 84 -35.49 -11.09 -8.72
CA SER A 84 -35.01 -9.77 -8.36
C SER A 84 -33.61 -9.58 -8.92
N ILE A 85 -33.57 -9.14 -10.18
CA ILE A 85 -32.51 -8.28 -10.69
C ILE A 85 -32.63 -6.98 -9.87
N LYS A 86 -31.89 -6.95 -8.76
CA LYS A 86 -31.60 -5.88 -7.78
C LYS A 86 -31.18 -6.63 -6.52
N ASN A 87 -29.91 -6.81 -6.24
CA ASN A 87 -28.99 -5.71 -6.00
C ASN A 87 -27.65 -5.95 -6.67
N VAL A 88 -27.17 -4.92 -7.35
CA VAL A 88 -25.75 -4.64 -7.54
C VAL A 88 -25.08 -4.75 -6.15
N LYS A 89 -24.61 -5.94 -5.80
CA LYS A 89 -23.54 -6.13 -4.81
C LYS A 89 -22.28 -5.73 -5.56
N LYS A 90 -21.48 -4.76 -5.17
CA LYS A 90 -21.32 -3.93 -3.98
C LYS A 90 -20.50 -2.73 -4.50
N PRO A 91 -20.32 -1.62 -3.75
CA PRO A 91 -19.05 -0.90 -3.92
C PRO A 91 -17.92 -1.94 -3.71
N LEU A 92 -16.78 -1.95 -4.44
CA LEU A 92 -15.64 -2.75 -3.94
C LEU A 92 -15.10 -1.97 -2.73
N PRO A 93 -15.43 -2.36 -1.49
CA PRO A 93 -15.85 -1.38 -0.51
C PRO A 93 -14.93 -1.39 0.69
N SER A 94 -13.71 -0.83 0.61
CA SER A 94 -12.69 -0.72 1.68
C SER A 94 -12.26 -2.04 2.38
N LYS A 95 -13.18 -2.95 2.73
CA LYS A 95 -13.00 -4.28 3.31
C LYS A 95 -12.13 -5.22 2.49
N ASP A 96 -12.21 -5.17 1.17
CA ASP A 96 -11.37 -6.04 0.33
C ASP A 96 -9.89 -5.64 0.45
N ASN A 97 -9.60 -4.34 0.56
CA ASN A 97 -8.24 -3.84 0.83
C ASN A 97 -7.77 -4.22 2.25
N LEU A 98 -8.68 -4.14 3.24
CA LEU A 98 -8.37 -4.58 4.61
C LEU A 98 -8.13 -6.10 4.67
N ALA A 99 -8.82 -6.90 3.86
CA ALA A 99 -8.59 -8.34 3.80
C ALA A 99 -7.20 -8.70 3.24
N VAL A 100 -6.71 -7.93 2.26
CA VAL A 100 -5.33 -8.07 1.73
C VAL A 100 -4.32 -7.76 2.82
N LEU A 101 -4.41 -6.59 3.47
CA LEU A 101 -3.52 -6.21 4.56
C LEU A 101 -3.52 -7.22 5.72
N TYR A 102 -4.69 -7.77 6.04
CA TYR A 102 -4.79 -8.83 7.04
C TYR A 102 -4.07 -10.11 6.61
N SER A 103 -4.22 -10.53 5.35
CA SER A 103 -3.56 -11.71 4.80
C SER A 103 -2.03 -11.58 4.69
N GLU A 104 -1.54 -10.37 4.48
CA GLU A 104 -0.11 -10.01 4.51
C GLU A 104 0.47 -10.00 5.94
N GLY A 105 -0.40 -10.17 6.95
CA GLY A 105 0.01 -10.27 8.34
C GLY A 105 -0.02 -8.94 9.08
N PHE A 106 -0.75 -7.92 8.62
CA PHE A 106 -0.89 -6.65 9.34
C PHE A 106 -2.20 -6.57 10.13
N HIS A 107 -2.18 -5.81 11.22
CA HIS A 107 -3.38 -5.48 11.98
C HIS A 107 -4.21 -4.41 11.26
N ILE A 108 -5.52 -4.66 11.14
CA ILE A 108 -6.51 -3.76 10.52
C ILE A 108 -7.56 -3.24 11.52
N CYS A 109 -7.39 -3.56 12.81
CA CYS A 109 -8.26 -3.10 13.87
C CYS A 109 -7.95 -1.65 14.27
N ASN A 110 -8.98 -0.88 14.61
CA ASN A 110 -8.81 0.46 15.16
C ASN A 110 -8.10 0.38 16.53
N GLY A 111 -6.91 0.97 16.63
CA GLY A 111 -6.10 0.99 17.85
C GLY A 111 -4.62 1.26 17.55
N GLU A 112 -3.75 1.21 18.57
CA GLU A 112 -2.31 1.47 18.45
C GLU A 112 -1.53 0.40 17.66
N LEU A 113 -2.21 -0.69 17.29
CA LEU A 113 -1.65 -1.79 16.53
C LEU A 113 -1.95 -1.69 15.04
N PHE A 114 -2.81 -0.76 14.59
CA PHE A 114 -3.13 -0.63 13.16
C PHE A 114 -1.87 -0.48 12.31
N GLY A 115 -1.74 -1.32 11.27
CA GLY A 115 -0.58 -1.34 10.38
C GLY A 115 0.67 -2.03 10.95
N LYS A 116 0.66 -2.52 12.20
CA LYS A 116 1.77 -3.34 12.75
C LYS A 116 1.63 -4.80 12.33
N HIS A 117 2.77 -5.50 12.27
CA HIS A 117 2.83 -6.91 11.89
C HIS A 117 2.34 -7.83 13.02
N ARG A 118 1.53 -8.83 12.66
CA ARG A 118 0.90 -9.83 13.55
C ARG A 118 1.79 -11.03 13.84
N TYR A 119 2.90 -11.19 13.10
CA TYR A 119 3.82 -12.33 13.22
C TYR A 119 3.12 -13.71 13.19
N GLY A 120 1.99 -13.80 12.48
CA GLY A 120 1.20 -15.03 12.35
C GLY A 120 0.13 -15.25 13.43
N GLU A 121 -0.05 -14.33 14.38
CA GLU A 121 -1.10 -14.45 15.40
C GLU A 121 -2.44 -13.88 14.93
N ASP A 122 -3.54 -14.61 15.17
CA ASP A 122 -4.88 -14.15 14.80
C ASP A 122 -5.45 -13.16 15.81
N CYS A 123 -5.70 -11.94 15.33
CA CYS A 123 -6.27 -10.87 16.13
C CYS A 123 -7.80 -10.87 16.04
N LEU A 124 -8.46 -11.11 17.18
CA LEU A 124 -9.93 -11.14 17.30
C LEU A 124 -10.60 -9.83 16.86
N LEU A 125 -9.95 -8.69 17.12
CA LEU A 125 -10.47 -7.38 16.71
C LEU A 125 -10.38 -7.19 15.19
N CYS A 126 -9.35 -7.71 14.54
CA CYS A 126 -9.23 -7.65 13.07
C CYS A 126 -10.32 -8.50 12.40
N MET A 127 -10.60 -9.68 12.96
CA MET A 127 -11.71 -10.53 12.51
C MET A 127 -13.06 -9.84 12.63
N ASN A 128 -13.29 -9.08 13.70
CA ASN A 128 -14.52 -8.29 13.85
C ASN A 128 -14.65 -7.22 12.76
N VAL A 129 -13.56 -6.57 12.35
CA VAL A 129 -13.58 -5.57 11.28
C VAL A 129 -13.91 -6.20 9.92
N LEU A 130 -13.40 -7.41 9.64
CA LEU A 130 -13.69 -8.13 8.39
C LEU A 130 -15.10 -8.70 8.35
N ASN A 131 -15.63 -9.15 9.49
CA ASN A 131 -16.94 -9.76 9.61
C ASN A 131 -18.08 -8.77 9.91
N SER A 132 -17.77 -7.49 10.16
CA SER A 132 -18.76 -6.42 10.29
C SER A 132 -19.35 -6.03 8.93
#